data_AF-A0A8K0FG39-F1
#
_entry.id   AF-A0A8K0FG39-F1
#
_cell.length_a   1.000
_cell.length_b   1.000
_cell.length_c   1.000
_cell.angle_alpha   90.00
_cell.angle_beta   90.00
_cell.angle_gamma   90.00
#
_symmetry.space_group_name_H-M   'P 1'
#
loop_
_entity.id
_entity.type
_entity.pdbx_description
1 polymer ?
#
loop_
_entity_poly.entity_id
_entity_poly.type
_entity_poly.pdbx_seq_one_letter_code
_entity_poly.pdbx_strand_id
1 'polypeptide(L)'
;SVPFLVRLFPALLTKFVYLNFLAFPFFTDLRQPELLLNNTISLYLTTEPGVTVGIWHTVPGSRGAEARGKDQRWYEEALADAHPVIIYLHGNGGTR
;
A
#
# COMPACT_ATOMS: atom_id res chain seq x y z
N SER A 1 -3.50 26.74 2.01
CA SER A 1 -2.64 27.58 1.15
C SER A 1 -1.19 27.19 1.37
N VAL A 2 -0.37 27.10 0.31
CA VAL A 2 1.08 26.81 0.46
C VAL A 2 1.80 28.08 0.94
N PRO A 3 2.64 28.03 1.99
CA PRO A 3 3.33 29.21 2.52
C PRO A 3 4.16 29.92 1.45
N PHE A 4 4.18 31.25 1.48
CA PHE A 4 4.89 32.07 0.50
C PHE A 4 6.38 31.70 0.39
N LEU A 5 7.03 31.41 1.53
CA LEU A 5 8.42 30.95 1.57
C LEU A 5 8.66 29.67 0.77
N VAL A 6 7.73 28.70 0.80
CA VAL A 6 7.87 27.44 0.04
C VAL A 6 7.86 27.68 -1.48
N ARG A 7 7.17 28.74 -1.93
CA ARG A 7 7.12 29.10 -3.36
C ARG A 7 8.39 29.78 -3.86
N LEU A 8 9.15 30.43 -2.98
CA LEU A 8 10.40 31.13 -3.33
C LEU A 8 11.58 30.17 -3.51
N PHE A 9 11.49 28.95 -2.97
CA PHE A 9 12.57 27.97 -3.01
C PHE A 9 12.11 26.68 -3.72
N PRO A 10 12.41 26.51 -5.02
CA PRO A 10 11.98 25.34 -5.80
C PRO A 10 12.40 23.99 -5.19
N ALA A 11 13.56 23.94 -4.53
CA ALA A 11 14.01 22.75 -3.80
C ALA A 11 13.06 22.38 -2.64
N LEU A 12 12.58 23.37 -1.87
CA LEU A 12 11.60 23.15 -0.81
C LEU A 12 10.24 22.80 -1.38
N LEU A 13 9.80 23.48 -2.45
CA LEU A 13 8.55 23.17 -3.15
C LEU A 13 8.50 21.70 -3.59
N THR A 14 9.59 21.19 -4.15
CA THR A 14 9.73 19.79 -4.57
C THR A 14 9.53 18.83 -3.40
N LYS A 15 10.19 19.09 -2.25
CA LYS A 15 10.01 18.28 -1.04
C LYS A 15 8.57 18.32 -0.51
N PHE A 16 7.93 19.49 -0.54
CA PHE A 16 6.53 19.67 -0.10
C PHE A 16 5.51 18.99 -1.02
N VAL A 17 5.74 18.99 -2.34
CA VAL A 17 4.84 18.33 -3.31
C VAL A 17 4.92 16.81 -3.16
N TYR A 18 6.11 16.25 -3.00
CA TYR A 18 6.29 14.81 -2.94
C TYR A 18 6.21 14.22 -1.53
N LEU A 19 6.29 15.05 -0.48
CA LEU A 19 6.37 14.64 0.92
C LEU A 19 7.36 13.50 1.19
N ASN A 20 8.40 13.41 0.37
CA ASN A 20 9.35 12.28 0.35
C ASN A 20 10.24 12.16 1.59
N PHE A 21 10.12 13.09 2.54
CA PHE A 21 10.81 13.10 3.82
C PHE A 21 9.89 12.66 4.98
N LEU A 22 8.60 12.43 4.70
CA LEU A 22 7.60 12.10 5.71
C LEU A 22 7.06 10.68 5.46
N ALA A 23 7.15 9.83 6.48
CA ALA A 23 6.49 8.54 6.50
C ALA A 23 5.21 8.65 7.34
N PHE A 24 4.05 8.68 6.68
CA PHE A 24 2.72 8.78 7.25
C PHE A 24 1.82 7.62 6.77
N PRO A 25 1.06 6.95 7.66
CA PRO A 25 0.88 7.25 9.08
C PRO A 25 2.12 6.93 9.94
N PHE A 26 2.34 7.73 10.98
CA PHE A 26 3.48 7.55 11.87
C PHE A 26 3.35 6.26 12.69
N PHE A 27 4.48 5.61 12.98
CA PHE A 27 4.58 4.45 13.88
C PHE A 27 3.70 3.25 13.47
N THR A 28 3.39 3.13 12.18
CA THR A 28 2.54 2.05 11.65
C THR A 28 3.41 1.03 10.90
N ASP A 29 3.35 -0.24 11.28
CA ASP A 29 4.03 -1.31 10.53
C ASP A 29 3.18 -1.75 9.34
N LEU A 30 3.44 -1.16 8.18
CA LEU A 30 2.74 -1.48 6.94
C LEU A 30 3.07 -2.87 6.38
N ARG A 31 4.00 -3.62 6.99
CA ARG A 31 4.28 -5.00 6.60
C ARG A 31 3.24 -5.98 7.17
N GLN A 32 2.44 -5.54 8.15
CA GLN A 32 1.39 -6.32 8.82
C GLN A 32 0.01 -5.64 8.63
N PRO A 33 -0.50 -5.54 7.39
CA PRO A 33 -1.77 -4.87 7.11
C PRO A 33 -2.98 -5.48 7.83
N GLU A 34 -2.92 -6.74 8.22
CA GLU A 34 -3.96 -7.44 8.98
C GLU A 34 -4.29 -6.77 10.33
N LEU A 35 -3.37 -5.95 10.86
CA LEU A 35 -3.60 -5.16 12.07
C LEU A 35 -4.37 -3.85 11.80
N LEU A 36 -4.48 -3.45 10.52
CA LEU A 36 -5.04 -2.17 10.08
C LEU A 36 -6.32 -2.37 9.28
N LEU A 37 -6.40 -3.44 8.48
CA LEU A 37 -7.48 -3.70 7.56
C LEU A 37 -7.88 -5.18 7.59
N ASN A 38 -9.18 -5.43 7.71
CA ASN A 38 -9.72 -6.79 7.67
C ASN A 38 -9.43 -7.46 6.32
N ASN A 39 -9.27 -8.79 6.35
CA ASN A 39 -9.15 -9.63 5.16
C ASN A 39 -8.02 -9.18 4.21
N THR A 40 -6.94 -8.66 4.78
CA THR A 40 -5.81 -8.10 4.02
C THR A 40 -4.51 -8.74 4.49
N ILE A 41 -3.67 -9.13 3.54
CA ILE A 41 -2.32 -9.64 3.80
C ILE A 41 -1.28 -8.89 3.00
N SER A 42 -0.02 -8.98 3.43
CA SER A 42 1.14 -8.52 2.67
C SER A 42 1.67 -9.65 1.78
N LEU A 43 1.91 -9.35 0.50
CA LEU A 43 2.58 -10.23 -0.47
C LEU A 43 3.79 -9.49 -1.05
N TYR A 44 4.74 -10.25 -1.60
CA TYR A 44 5.95 -9.69 -2.20
C TYR A 44 6.14 -10.24 -3.60
N LEU A 45 6.19 -9.33 -4.58
CA LEU A 45 6.38 -9.67 -5.98
C LEU A 45 7.80 -9.29 -6.41
N THR A 46 8.55 -10.27 -6.93
CA THR A 46 9.80 -9.98 -7.63
C THR A 46 9.48 -9.44 -9.02
N THR A 47 10.13 -8.34 -9.38
CA THR A 47 9.91 -7.65 -10.65
C THR A 47 11.16 -7.71 -11.52
N GLU A 48 11.86 -6.59 -11.69
CA GLU A 48 13.15 -6.53 -12.36
C GLU A 48 14.29 -7.10 -11.47
N PRO A 49 15.45 -7.47 -12.03
CA PRO A 49 16.56 -8.01 -11.25
C PRO A 49 16.93 -7.11 -10.06
N GLY A 50 16.85 -7.68 -8.85
CA GLY A 50 17.15 -6.97 -7.60
C GLY A 50 16.01 -6.10 -7.05
N VAL A 51 14.82 -6.12 -7.66
CA VAL A 51 13.67 -5.32 -7.23
C VAL A 51 12.52 -6.22 -6.76
N THR A 52 12.12 -6.05 -5.49
CA THR A 52 10.94 -6.67 -4.89
C THR A 52 9.96 -5.59 -4.45
N VAL A 53 8.70 -5.73 -4.83
CA VAL A 53 7.62 -4.81 -4.45
C VAL A 53 6.72 -5.49 -3.42
N GLY A 54 6.51 -4.84 -2.28
CA GLY A 54 5.48 -5.22 -1.32
C GLY A 54 4.11 -4.75 -1.80
N ILE A 55 3.13 -5.64 -1.81
CA ILE A 55 1.73 -5.34 -2.15
C ILE A 55 0.83 -5.78 -1.02
N TRP A 56 -0.31 -5.10 -0.87
CA TRP A 56 -1.39 -5.59 -0.02
C TRP A 56 -2.45 -6.24 -0.88
N HIS A 57 -2.86 -7.45 -0.52
CA HIS A 57 -3.99 -8.12 -1.14
C HIS A 57 -5.16 -8.18 -0.15
N THR A 58 -6.26 -7.51 -0.51
CA THR A 58 -7.52 -7.50 0.26
C THR A 58 -8.60 -8.24 -0.51
N VAL A 59 -9.22 -9.24 0.11
CA VAL A 59 -10.42 -9.89 -0.48
C VAL A 59 -11.70 -9.14 -0.11
N PRO A 60 -12.77 -9.22 -0.93
CA PRO A 60 -14.03 -8.54 -0.65
C PRO A 60 -14.60 -8.89 0.73
N GLY A 61 -15.23 -7.92 1.39
CA GLY A 61 -15.83 -8.11 2.72
C GLY A 61 -16.85 -9.25 2.80
N SER A 62 -17.53 -9.56 1.69
CA SER A 62 -18.44 -10.71 1.56
C SER A 62 -17.76 -12.06 1.79
N ARG A 63 -16.44 -12.16 1.56
CA ARG A 63 -15.62 -13.37 1.78
C ARG A 63 -14.82 -13.31 3.08
N GLY A 64 -15.06 -12.33 3.95
CA GLY A 64 -14.26 -12.16 5.16
C GLY A 64 -14.31 -13.35 6.12
N ALA A 65 -15.44 -14.06 6.18
CA ALA A 65 -15.55 -15.29 6.96
C ALA A 65 -14.65 -16.41 6.42
N GLU A 66 -14.52 -16.54 5.09
CA GLU A 66 -13.64 -17.54 4.46
C GLU A 66 -12.16 -17.19 4.65
N ALA A 67 -11.84 -15.88 4.58
CA ALA A 67 -10.49 -15.36 4.65
C ALA A 67 -9.85 -15.46 6.06
N ARG A 68 -10.67 -15.61 7.10
CA ARG A 68 -10.21 -15.59 8.48
C ARG A 68 -9.26 -16.76 8.78
N GLY A 69 -8.04 -16.42 9.19
CA GLY A 69 -7.00 -17.41 9.53
C GLY A 69 -6.43 -18.16 8.33
N LYS A 70 -6.68 -17.68 7.10
CA LYS A 70 -6.11 -18.26 5.89
C LYS A 70 -4.68 -17.77 5.67
N ASP A 71 -3.90 -18.62 5.00
CA ASP A 71 -2.52 -18.37 4.65
C ASP A 71 -2.40 -17.69 3.29
N GLN A 72 -1.17 -17.28 2.95
CA GLN A 72 -0.84 -16.64 1.68
C GLN A 72 -1.36 -17.40 0.46
N ARG A 73 -1.23 -18.73 0.45
CA ARG A 73 -1.65 -19.57 -0.68
C ARG A 73 -3.14 -19.43 -0.98
N TRP A 74 -3.98 -19.43 0.04
CA TRP A 74 -5.42 -19.25 -0.15
C TRP A 74 -5.76 -17.88 -0.76
N TYR A 75 -5.07 -16.82 -0.32
CA TYR A 75 -5.25 -15.49 -0.90
C TYR A 75 -4.78 -15.44 -2.36
N GLU A 76 -3.68 -16.09 -2.72
CA GLU A 76 -3.24 -16.18 -4.12
C GLU A 76 -4.26 -16.94 -4.99
N GLU A 77 -4.79 -18.06 -4.50
CA GLU A 77 -5.83 -18.84 -5.18
C GLU A 77 -7.13 -18.02 -5.35
N ALA A 78 -7.45 -17.12 -4.42
CA ALA A 78 -8.62 -16.25 -4.52
C ALA A 78 -8.54 -15.24 -5.69
N LEU A 79 -7.35 -14.90 -6.19
CA LEU A 79 -7.18 -14.04 -7.38
C LEU A 79 -7.64 -14.72 -8.68
N ALA A 80 -7.72 -16.05 -8.69
CA ALA A 80 -8.13 -16.83 -9.86
C ALA A 80 -9.66 -16.97 -10.00
N ASP A 81 -10.43 -16.33 -9.12
CA ASP A 81 -11.89 -16.35 -9.22
C ASP A 81 -12.40 -15.47 -10.38
N ALA A 82 -13.70 -15.54 -10.68
CA ALA A 82 -14.29 -14.83 -11.81
C ALA A 82 -14.59 -13.35 -11.53
N HIS A 83 -14.24 -12.82 -10.36
CA HIS A 83 -14.53 -11.45 -9.98
C HIS A 83 -13.47 -10.48 -10.52
N PRO A 84 -13.82 -9.21 -10.78
CA PRO A 84 -12.86 -8.22 -11.23
C PRO A 84 -11.81 -7.92 -10.15
N VAL A 85 -10.56 -7.76 -10.59
CA VAL A 85 -9.45 -7.31 -9.73
C VAL A 85 -9.31 -5.79 -9.85
N ILE A 86 -9.20 -5.12 -8.70
CA ILE A 86 -8.91 -3.68 -8.63
C ILE A 86 -7.46 -3.50 -8.20
N ILE A 87 -6.66 -2.84 -9.04
CA ILE A 87 -5.29 -2.44 -8.70
C ILE A 87 -5.32 -0.99 -8.26
N TYR A 88 -5.00 -0.76 -6.98
CA TYR A 88 -4.85 0.58 -6.43
C TYR A 88 -3.36 0.89 -6.21
N LEU A 89 -2.89 1.94 -6.89
CA LEU A 89 -1.52 2.46 -6.74
C LEU A 89 -1.60 3.77 -5.96
N HIS A 90 -1.04 3.78 -4.75
CA HIS A 90 -1.04 5.00 -3.95
C HIS A 90 -0.09 6.06 -4.54
N GLY A 91 -0.41 7.33 -4.30
CA GLY A 91 0.49 8.44 -4.64
C GLY A 91 1.67 8.55 -3.66
N ASN A 92 2.60 9.47 -3.95
CA ASN A 92 3.81 9.68 -3.15
C ASN A 92 3.59 10.23 -1.72
N GLY A 93 2.36 10.58 -1.36
CA GLY A 93 2.05 11.49 -0.25
C GLY A 93 2.05 10.92 1.17
N GLY A 94 2.67 9.76 1.44
CA GLY A 94 2.60 9.20 2.79
C GLY A 94 3.59 8.09 3.07
N THR A 95 3.64 7.05 2.27
CA THR A 95 4.46 5.86 2.56
C THR A 95 5.19 5.39 1.31
N ARG A 96 6.45 4.97 1.50
CA ARG A 96 7.34 4.39 0.50
C ARG A 96 8.04 3.19 1.13
#